data_AF-A0A6N3E5P3-F1
#
_entry.id   AF-A0A6N3E5P3-F1
#
_cell.length_a   1.000
_cell.length_b   1.000
_cell.length_c   1.000
_cell.angle_alpha   90.00
_cell.angle_beta   90.00
_cell.angle_gamma   90.00
#
_symmetry.space_group_name_H-M   'P 1'
#
loop_
_entity.id
_entity.type
_entity.pdbx_description
1 polymer ?
#
loop_
_entity_poly.entity_id
_entity_poly.type
_entity_poly.pdbx_seq_one_letter_code
_entity_poly.pdbx_strand_id
1 'polypeptide(L)'
;MKVLSLTYNELVKQFKKVSINIMIALILISAIILPIVMKNIQPNDYSKNRIESSQFMAEDLQYQIDSLQNDKSEKAAIQRKYYSIEKEYNQLISDNRIPFGDWREQEIEQLKYQLYKLAAIEFVLEGYSKEVVLECLSSEDPKQVENYYTLTLEKKKEIEAEYIAKINELKDVINNFDYNRHTELEIQRKKEFIALRQKDMDEYEKLVAKNPTDEEGKAKLEQLKKEKEIAERDISQFEQDLSLLQFRYENKIDYNNNNWKNNSIKSIESELQDLRIAMLDEKAFSVSLNNDSLVTSYDEYVKSYKNANEKRVHKIKELWYGLENNIPDLGTVKDARSVIDSTYEVYVILAVLMVIIIGGGIVASEYANGSIRLLMIRPVARWKILLSKLLSILIVGFSIVILGVTILTISSCVVFGFETLKVPVLETINGSIVETSYLKYMIPQLLVSTGSLLFIASLVFMISTLARNTALAVALGMLLYFGSGPLSGMLIGFKQTWLINTIIPYINGSYFKFTPYFSDLLKSNGMELNYILGAKQLVVISAIMLIITFVTFKKKDIKN
;
A
#
# COMPACT_ATOMS: atom_id res chain seq x y z
N MET A 1 25.79 5.43 -44.26
CA MET A 1 25.36 6.82 -44.52
C MET A 1 23.89 6.98 -44.92
N LYS A 2 23.32 6.26 -45.91
CA LYS A 2 21.95 6.54 -46.40
C LYS A 2 20.78 6.35 -45.40
N VAL A 3 20.83 5.45 -44.42
CA VAL A 3 19.71 5.24 -43.46
C VAL A 3 19.64 6.39 -42.43
N LEU A 4 20.78 6.76 -41.84
CA LEU A 4 20.84 7.84 -40.85
C LEU A 4 20.37 9.18 -41.42
N SER A 5 20.76 9.53 -42.65
CA SER A 5 20.28 10.76 -43.28
C SER A 5 18.78 10.74 -43.56
N LEU A 6 18.21 9.58 -43.92
CA LEU A 6 16.75 9.43 -44.07
C LEU A 6 16.03 9.55 -42.73
N THR A 7 16.57 8.94 -41.67
CA THR A 7 16.02 9.05 -40.31
C THR A 7 16.06 10.49 -39.82
N TYR A 8 17.18 11.19 -40.03
CA TYR A 8 17.30 12.61 -39.71
C TYR A 8 16.28 13.47 -40.45
N ASN A 9 16.13 13.28 -41.76
CA ASN A 9 15.15 14.02 -42.56
C ASN A 9 13.71 13.77 -42.08
N GLU A 10 13.40 12.53 -41.70
CA GLU A 10 12.09 12.18 -41.15
C GLU A 10 11.89 12.80 -39.76
N LEU A 11 12.91 12.81 -38.90
CA LEU A 11 12.86 13.53 -37.61
C LEU A 11 12.59 15.02 -37.82
N VAL A 12 13.35 15.68 -38.69
CA VAL A 12 13.14 17.10 -39.04
C VAL A 12 11.71 17.34 -39.53
N LYS A 13 11.17 16.43 -40.34
CA LYS A 13 9.76 16.50 -40.79
C LYS A 13 8.78 16.44 -39.62
N GLN A 14 9.01 15.58 -38.63
CA GLN A 14 8.13 15.50 -37.46
C GLN A 14 8.28 16.73 -36.56
N PHE A 15 9.50 17.16 -36.23
CA PHE A 15 9.75 18.34 -35.37
C PHE A 15 9.36 19.68 -36.03
N LYS A 16 9.07 19.73 -37.33
CA LYS A 16 8.46 20.91 -37.96
C LYS A 16 6.98 21.09 -37.62
N LYS A 17 6.30 20.06 -37.10
CA LYS A 17 4.90 20.15 -36.70
C LYS A 17 4.79 20.88 -35.38
N VAL A 18 4.08 22.01 -35.38
CA VAL A 18 3.86 22.84 -34.17
C VAL A 18 3.27 22.03 -33.01
N SER A 19 2.31 21.15 -33.30
CA SER A 19 1.68 20.30 -32.27
C SER A 19 2.68 19.37 -31.56
N ILE A 20 3.65 18.81 -32.28
CA ILE A 20 4.68 17.93 -31.70
C ILE A 20 5.59 18.73 -30.75
N ASN A 21 6.02 19.92 -31.16
CA ASN A 21 6.88 20.76 -30.32
C ASN A 21 6.16 21.23 -29.06
N ILE A 22 4.88 21.61 -29.17
CA ILE A 22 4.05 21.98 -28.01
C ILE A 22 3.92 20.80 -27.05
N MET A 23 3.60 19.60 -27.55
CA MET A 23 3.49 18.41 -26.71
C MET A 23 4.80 18.08 -25.99
N ILE A 24 5.94 18.10 -26.69
CA ILE A 24 7.24 17.84 -26.06
C ILE A 24 7.55 18.90 -25.01
N ALA A 25 7.31 20.18 -25.29
CA ALA A 25 7.49 21.24 -24.31
C ALA A 25 6.65 21.02 -23.05
N LEU A 26 5.37 20.67 -23.20
CA LEU A 26 4.48 20.38 -22.07
C LEU A 26 4.96 19.17 -21.26
N ILE A 27 5.42 18.09 -21.92
CA ILE A 27 5.98 16.91 -21.25
C ILE A 27 7.23 17.27 -20.45
N LEU A 28 8.13 18.10 -20.99
CA LEU A 28 9.35 18.49 -20.27
C LEU A 28 9.06 19.49 -19.14
N ILE A 29 8.10 20.40 -19.33
CA ILE A 29 7.62 21.31 -18.28
C ILE A 29 7.01 20.52 -17.12
N SER A 30 6.23 19.47 -17.40
CA SER A 30 5.64 18.64 -16.35
C SER A 30 6.71 17.96 -15.49
N ALA A 31 7.87 17.59 -16.05
CA ALA A 31 9.01 17.04 -15.30
C ALA A 31 9.64 18.01 -14.30
N ILE A 32 9.48 19.32 -14.51
CA ILE A 32 9.95 20.35 -13.59
C ILE A 32 8.89 20.62 -12.52
N ILE A 33 7.62 20.71 -12.92
CA ILE A 33 6.51 21.05 -12.02
C ILE A 33 6.18 19.91 -11.08
N LEU A 34 6.24 18.66 -11.53
CA LEU A 34 5.75 17.50 -10.79
C LEU A 34 6.41 17.34 -9.41
N PRO A 35 7.75 17.44 -9.23
CA PRO A 35 8.34 17.35 -7.90
C PRO A 35 7.93 18.49 -6.96
N ILE A 36 7.67 19.70 -7.49
CA ILE A 36 7.19 20.84 -6.71
C ILE A 36 5.78 20.56 -6.19
N VAL A 37 4.90 20.04 -7.07
CA VAL A 37 3.55 19.62 -6.69
C VAL A 37 3.64 18.50 -5.65
N MET A 38 4.43 17.46 -5.91
CA MET A 38 4.59 16.34 -4.99
C MET A 38 5.06 16.81 -3.61
N LYS A 39 6.03 17.73 -3.52
CA LYS A 39 6.48 18.32 -2.25
C LYS A 39 5.34 18.96 -1.45
N ASN A 40 4.41 19.63 -2.12
CA ASN A 40 3.33 20.39 -1.49
C ASN A 40 2.03 19.59 -1.28
N ILE A 41 1.87 18.42 -1.90
CA ILE A 41 0.76 17.52 -1.58
C ILE A 41 0.89 17.09 -0.13
N GLN A 42 -0.04 17.56 0.71
CA GLN A 42 -0.21 17.05 2.06
C GLN A 42 -0.89 15.67 1.98
N PRO A 43 -0.59 14.74 2.90
CA PRO A 43 -1.38 13.52 3.06
C PRO A 43 -2.86 13.89 3.16
N ASN A 44 -3.75 13.11 2.55
CA ASN A 44 -5.18 13.40 2.56
C ASN A 44 -5.69 13.42 4.01
N ASP A 45 -5.94 14.63 4.51
CA ASP A 45 -6.33 14.88 5.89
C ASP A 45 -7.82 14.57 6.06
N TYR A 46 -8.16 13.27 6.15
CA TYR A 46 -9.46 12.84 6.71
C TYR A 46 -9.67 13.36 8.15
N SER A 47 -8.66 14.02 8.72
CA SER A 47 -8.69 14.75 10.00
C SER A 47 -9.85 15.72 10.09
N LYS A 48 -10.13 16.52 9.06
CA LYS A 48 -11.19 17.55 9.12
C LYS A 48 -12.58 16.92 9.30
N ASN A 49 -12.91 15.94 8.47
CA ASN A 49 -14.21 15.26 8.54
C ASN A 49 -14.39 14.54 9.88
N ARG A 50 -13.31 13.95 10.42
CA ARG A 50 -13.36 13.32 11.74
C ARG A 50 -13.64 14.32 12.85
N ILE A 51 -12.90 15.44 12.87
CA ILE A 51 -13.05 16.47 13.90
C ILE A 51 -14.47 17.04 13.89
N GLU A 52 -15.01 17.36 12.72
CA GLU A 52 -16.39 17.85 12.56
C GLU A 52 -17.41 16.79 13.01
N SER A 53 -17.18 15.51 12.66
CA SER A 53 -18.03 14.41 13.11
C SER A 53 -18.02 14.25 14.64
N SER A 54 -16.84 14.34 15.28
CA SER A 54 -16.73 14.24 16.74
C SER A 54 -17.37 15.43 17.45
N GLN A 55 -17.25 16.64 16.90
CA GLN A 55 -17.97 17.82 17.43
C GLN A 55 -19.49 17.61 17.38
N PHE A 56 -20.02 17.16 16.24
CA PHE A 56 -21.44 16.87 16.10
C PHE A 56 -21.90 15.77 17.07
N MET A 57 -21.12 14.71 17.25
CA MET A 57 -21.43 13.66 18.25
C MET A 57 -21.43 14.19 19.68
N ALA A 58 -20.50 15.08 20.04
CA ALA A 58 -20.50 15.70 21.36
C ALA A 58 -21.72 16.59 21.61
N GLU A 59 -22.22 17.29 20.59
CA GLU A 59 -23.45 18.08 20.65
C GLU A 59 -24.70 17.20 20.79
N ASP A 60 -24.80 16.12 20.00
CA ASP A 60 -25.90 15.15 20.11
C ASP A 60 -25.95 14.48 21.49
N LEU A 61 -24.80 14.07 22.01
CA LEU A 61 -24.69 13.51 23.35
C LEU A 61 -25.08 14.52 24.44
N GLN A 62 -24.78 15.82 24.25
CA GLN A 62 -25.27 16.85 25.16
C GLN A 62 -26.80 16.94 25.14
N TYR A 63 -27.43 16.89 23.97
CA TYR A 63 -28.89 16.87 23.86
C TYR A 63 -29.50 15.65 24.57
N GLN A 64 -28.88 14.47 24.43
CA GLN A 64 -29.33 13.26 25.14
C GLN A 64 -29.21 13.42 26.66
N ILE A 65 -28.11 14.01 27.17
CA ILE A 65 -27.93 14.31 28.59
C ILE A 65 -29.03 15.26 29.10
N ASP A 66 -29.29 16.36 28.36
CA ASP A 66 -30.29 17.36 28.73
C ASP A 66 -31.71 16.78 28.73
N SER A 67 -32.01 15.89 27.77
CA SER A 67 -33.32 15.22 27.68
C SER A 67 -33.65 14.38 28.92
N LEU A 68 -32.61 13.84 29.57
CA LEU A 68 -32.74 13.01 30.77
C LEU A 68 -32.71 13.84 32.06
N GLN A 69 -32.42 15.14 32.05
CA GLN A 69 -32.14 15.93 33.26
C GLN A 69 -33.30 15.93 34.28
N ASN A 70 -34.54 15.81 33.82
CA ASN A 70 -35.72 15.80 34.68
C ASN A 70 -36.08 14.42 35.25
N ASP A 71 -35.51 13.34 34.72
CA ASP A 71 -35.71 11.98 35.23
C ASP A 71 -34.76 11.71 36.40
N LYS A 72 -35.35 11.48 37.59
CA LYS A 72 -34.62 11.24 38.84
C LYS A 72 -34.36 9.76 39.13
N SER A 73 -34.70 8.86 38.23
CA SER A 73 -34.40 7.43 38.39
C SER A 73 -32.89 7.17 38.37
N GLU A 74 -32.46 6.14 39.11
CA GLU A 74 -31.07 5.64 39.07
C GLU A 74 -30.66 5.29 37.64
N LYS A 75 -31.56 4.67 36.87
CA LYS A 75 -31.34 4.32 35.45
C LYS A 75 -31.03 5.55 34.59
N ALA A 76 -31.80 6.62 34.71
CA ALA A 76 -31.53 7.86 33.99
C ALA A 76 -30.22 8.52 34.43
N ALA A 77 -29.89 8.46 35.73
CA ALA A 77 -28.61 8.98 36.23
C ALA A 77 -27.40 8.21 35.68
N ILE A 78 -27.46 6.88 35.65
CA ILE A 78 -26.43 6.03 35.05
C ILE A 78 -26.28 6.34 33.56
N GLN A 79 -27.39 6.42 32.83
CA GLN A 79 -27.39 6.71 31.40
C GLN A 79 -26.79 8.09 31.10
N ARG A 80 -27.12 9.12 31.89
CA ARG A 80 -26.49 10.46 31.78
C ARG A 80 -24.97 10.40 31.99
N LYS A 81 -24.49 9.62 32.96
CA LYS A 81 -23.06 9.46 33.22
C LYS A 81 -22.35 8.80 32.04
N TYR A 82 -22.92 7.75 31.45
CA TYR A 82 -22.31 7.13 30.27
C TYR A 82 -22.34 8.04 29.04
N TYR A 83 -23.41 8.80 28.81
CA TYR A 83 -23.41 9.83 27.77
C TYR A 83 -22.38 10.93 28.02
N SER A 84 -22.11 11.29 29.28
CA SER A 84 -21.06 12.25 29.61
C SER A 84 -19.65 11.72 29.29
N ILE A 85 -19.43 10.42 29.47
CA ILE A 85 -18.16 9.75 29.13
C ILE A 85 -17.97 9.72 27.61
N GLU A 86 -18.99 9.33 26.85
CA GLU A 86 -18.95 9.33 25.39
C GLU A 86 -18.79 10.75 24.82
N LYS A 87 -19.39 11.74 25.49
CA LYS A 87 -19.23 13.15 25.12
C LYS A 87 -17.79 13.58 25.32
N GLU A 88 -17.21 13.27 26.48
CA GLU A 88 -15.81 13.57 26.79
C GLU A 88 -14.84 12.90 25.79
N TYR A 89 -15.10 11.64 25.42
CA TYR A 89 -14.35 10.92 24.37
C TYR A 89 -14.32 11.73 23.06
N ASN A 90 -15.48 12.19 22.59
CA ASN A 90 -15.59 12.95 21.36
C ASN A 90 -14.98 14.36 21.47
N GLN A 91 -15.11 15.01 22.63
CA GLN A 91 -14.50 16.31 22.91
C GLN A 91 -12.97 16.23 22.91
N LEU A 92 -12.39 15.19 23.51
CA LEU A 92 -10.93 14.99 23.50
C LEU A 92 -10.39 14.84 22.08
N ILE A 93 -11.11 14.13 21.20
CA ILE A 93 -10.75 14.01 19.78
C ILE A 93 -10.77 15.39 19.09
N SER A 94 -11.81 16.19 19.31
CA SER A 94 -11.94 17.50 18.67
C SER A 94 -10.93 18.51 19.21
N ASP A 95 -10.78 18.59 20.52
CA ASP A 95 -9.96 19.58 21.21
C ASP A 95 -8.47 19.36 20.92
N ASN A 96 -8.05 18.09 20.87
CA ASN A 96 -6.68 17.70 20.52
C ASN A 96 -6.46 17.47 19.01
N ARG A 97 -7.49 17.71 18.19
CA ARG A 97 -7.48 17.58 16.72
C ARG A 97 -6.90 16.25 16.23
N ILE A 98 -7.38 15.14 16.78
CA ILE A 98 -6.80 13.81 16.60
C ILE A 98 -7.27 13.20 15.27
N PRO A 99 -6.40 13.04 14.25
CA PRO A 99 -6.77 12.45 12.95
C PRO A 99 -6.90 10.93 13.03
N PHE A 100 -7.57 10.32 12.04
CA PHE A 100 -7.64 8.86 11.93
C PHE A 100 -6.23 8.23 11.89
N GLY A 101 -6.01 7.19 12.67
CA GLY A 101 -4.73 6.47 12.76
C GLY A 101 -3.64 7.18 13.59
N ASP A 102 -4.00 8.17 14.40
CA ASP A 102 -3.13 8.77 15.41
C ASP A 102 -2.99 7.82 16.61
N TRP A 103 -1.79 7.77 17.20
CA TRP A 103 -1.50 6.91 18.35
C TRP A 103 -2.37 7.25 19.57
N ARG A 104 -2.80 8.51 19.71
CA ARG A 104 -3.67 8.96 20.82
C ARG A 104 -5.05 8.34 20.78
N GLU A 105 -5.48 7.79 19.65
CA GLU A 105 -6.76 7.04 19.58
C GLU A 105 -6.78 5.89 20.58
N GLN A 106 -5.66 5.18 20.68
CA GLN A 106 -5.52 4.07 21.61
C GLN A 106 -5.64 4.56 23.05
N GLU A 107 -4.99 5.67 23.41
CA GLU A 107 -5.06 6.22 24.77
C GLU A 107 -6.45 6.77 25.11
N ILE A 108 -7.15 7.37 24.15
CA ILE A 108 -8.53 7.83 24.36
C ILE A 108 -9.47 6.64 24.57
N GLU A 109 -9.32 5.56 23.80
CA GLU A 109 -10.10 4.33 24.03
C GLU A 109 -9.79 3.74 25.42
N GLN A 110 -8.51 3.67 25.82
CA GLN A 110 -8.14 3.24 27.18
C GLN A 110 -8.74 4.15 28.25
N LEU A 111 -8.73 5.47 28.05
CA LEU A 111 -9.32 6.44 28.96
C LEU A 111 -10.82 6.22 29.11
N LYS A 112 -11.53 5.97 28.01
CA LYS A 112 -12.96 5.64 28.03
C LYS A 112 -13.24 4.37 28.84
N TYR A 113 -12.45 3.31 28.67
CA TYR A 113 -12.57 2.11 29.50
C TYR A 113 -12.33 2.40 30.99
N GLN A 114 -11.31 3.19 31.35
CA GLN A 114 -11.10 3.56 32.76
C GLN A 114 -12.24 4.43 33.31
N LEU A 115 -12.83 5.31 32.51
CA LEU A 115 -14.00 6.09 32.89
C LEU A 115 -15.24 5.21 33.15
N TYR A 116 -15.46 4.16 32.37
CA TYR A 116 -16.53 3.19 32.65
C TYR A 116 -16.31 2.43 33.96
N LYS A 117 -15.07 2.00 34.22
CA LYS A 117 -14.68 1.38 35.50
C LYS A 117 -14.90 2.31 36.69
N LEU A 118 -14.51 3.57 36.54
CA LEU A 118 -14.72 4.59 37.54
C LEU A 118 -16.22 4.82 37.79
N ALA A 119 -17.03 4.98 36.74
CA ALA A 119 -18.47 5.14 36.88
C ALA A 119 -19.12 3.95 37.61
N ALA A 120 -18.71 2.71 37.29
CA ALA A 120 -19.23 1.52 37.94
C ALA A 120 -18.95 1.52 39.45
N ILE A 121 -17.74 1.87 39.91
CA ILE A 121 -17.43 1.95 41.35
C ILE A 121 -18.10 3.17 42.01
N GLU A 122 -18.23 4.29 41.31
CA GLU A 122 -18.93 5.50 41.78
C GLU A 122 -20.41 5.20 42.07
N PHE A 123 -21.14 4.49 41.19
CA PHE A 123 -22.53 4.12 41.45
C PHE A 123 -22.68 3.27 42.72
N VAL A 124 -21.75 2.34 42.97
CA VAL A 124 -21.73 1.51 44.18
C VAL A 124 -21.44 2.35 45.43
N LEU A 125 -20.55 3.34 45.32
CA LEU A 125 -20.20 4.28 46.40
C LEU A 125 -21.32 5.27 46.70
N GLU A 126 -22.07 5.70 45.69
CA GLU A 126 -23.24 6.58 45.79
C GLU A 126 -24.48 5.85 46.32
N GLY A 127 -24.44 4.51 46.43
CA GLY A 127 -25.49 3.70 47.04
C GLY A 127 -26.59 3.26 46.08
N TYR A 128 -26.31 3.22 44.77
CA TYR A 128 -27.29 2.79 43.76
C TYR A 128 -27.61 1.31 43.90
N SER A 129 -28.85 0.92 43.57
CA SER A 129 -29.28 -0.46 43.68
C SER A 129 -28.48 -1.38 42.76
N LYS A 130 -28.11 -2.55 43.29
CA LYS A 130 -27.29 -3.54 42.58
C LYS A 130 -27.96 -3.99 41.28
N GLU A 131 -29.27 -4.25 41.33
CA GLU A 131 -30.04 -4.72 40.19
C GLU A 131 -30.01 -3.69 39.05
N VAL A 132 -30.20 -2.41 39.36
CA VAL A 132 -30.22 -1.34 38.36
C VAL A 132 -28.83 -1.09 37.78
N VAL A 133 -27.77 -1.10 38.61
CA VAL A 133 -26.39 -0.96 38.14
C VAL A 133 -26.04 -2.09 37.18
N LEU A 134 -26.32 -3.34 37.56
CA LEU A 134 -26.03 -4.52 36.72
C LEU A 134 -26.86 -4.55 35.43
N GLU A 135 -28.11 -4.09 35.45
CA GLU A 135 -28.95 -3.97 34.24
C GLU A 135 -28.38 -2.94 33.25
N CYS A 136 -27.77 -1.87 33.76
CA CYS A 136 -27.35 -0.73 32.95
C CYS A 136 -25.85 -0.71 32.60
N LEU A 137 -25.06 -1.73 32.97
CA LEU A 137 -23.61 -1.73 32.74
C LEU A 137 -23.25 -1.53 31.28
N SER A 138 -22.22 -0.71 31.05
CA SER A 138 -21.59 -0.53 29.74
C SER A 138 -20.14 -0.96 29.82
N SER A 139 -19.78 -1.99 29.03
CA SER A 139 -18.39 -2.45 28.82
C SER A 139 -17.65 -3.03 30.03
N GLU A 140 -18.31 -3.27 31.17
CA GLU A 140 -17.72 -3.87 32.38
C GLU A 140 -18.22 -5.29 32.67
N ASP A 141 -17.39 -6.12 33.33
CA ASP A 141 -17.77 -7.47 33.77
C ASP A 141 -18.77 -7.38 34.93
N PRO A 142 -20.03 -7.87 34.76
CA PRO A 142 -21.03 -7.88 35.83
C PRO A 142 -20.55 -8.54 37.12
N LYS A 143 -19.70 -9.58 37.03
CA LYS A 143 -19.16 -10.26 38.21
C LYS A 143 -18.19 -9.39 39.00
N GLN A 144 -17.38 -8.61 38.29
CA GLN A 144 -16.45 -7.67 38.92
C GLN A 144 -17.21 -6.56 39.64
N VAL A 145 -18.26 -6.02 39.02
CA VAL A 145 -19.09 -4.97 39.64
C VAL A 145 -19.90 -5.52 40.81
N GLU A 146 -20.43 -6.73 40.70
CA GLU A 146 -21.10 -7.43 41.80
C GLU A 146 -20.16 -7.58 43.02
N ASN A 147 -18.89 -7.90 42.79
CA ASN A 147 -17.90 -8.00 43.87
C ASN A 147 -17.73 -6.67 44.62
N TYR A 148 -17.82 -5.52 43.94
CA TYR A 148 -17.71 -4.21 44.59
C TYR A 148 -18.74 -4.05 45.72
N TYR A 149 -19.98 -4.54 45.55
CA TYR A 149 -21.00 -4.46 46.61
C TYR A 149 -20.60 -5.20 47.90
N THR A 150 -19.71 -6.19 47.82
CA THR A 150 -19.23 -6.97 48.96
C THR A 150 -17.99 -6.37 49.66
N LEU A 151 -17.32 -5.42 49.01
CA LEU A 151 -16.09 -4.80 49.52
C LEU A 151 -16.35 -3.77 50.62
N THR A 152 -15.34 -3.58 51.49
CA THR A 152 -15.33 -2.51 52.48
C THR A 152 -15.27 -1.14 51.81
N LEU A 153 -15.78 -0.09 52.47
CA LEU A 153 -15.72 1.28 51.96
C LEU A 153 -14.27 1.72 51.65
N GLU A 154 -13.34 1.36 52.52
CA GLU A 154 -11.91 1.64 52.35
C GLU A 154 -11.37 1.02 51.05
N LYS A 155 -11.69 -0.25 50.78
CA LYS A 155 -11.25 -0.92 49.54
C LYS A 155 -11.90 -0.33 48.30
N LYS A 156 -13.18 0.06 48.36
CA LYS A 156 -13.86 0.75 47.26
C LYS A 156 -13.20 2.09 46.94
N LYS A 157 -12.83 2.87 47.96
CA LYS A 157 -12.14 4.16 47.81
C LYS A 157 -10.70 4.00 47.29
N GLU A 158 -10.01 2.93 47.65
CA GLU A 158 -8.71 2.59 47.06
C GLU A 158 -8.82 2.31 45.55
N ILE A 159 -9.81 1.51 45.14
CA ILE A 159 -10.08 1.19 43.73
C ILE A 159 -10.48 2.45 42.94
N GLU A 160 -11.37 3.29 43.50
CA GLU A 160 -11.75 4.57 42.91
C GLU A 160 -10.52 5.47 42.69
N ALA A 161 -9.64 5.59 43.69
CA ALA A 161 -8.41 6.36 43.58
C ALA A 161 -7.45 5.83 42.51
N GLU A 162 -7.34 4.50 42.36
CA GLU A 162 -6.53 3.88 41.30
C GLU A 162 -7.05 4.24 39.90
N TYR A 163 -8.36 4.16 39.67
CA TYR A 163 -8.94 4.54 38.38
C TYR A 163 -8.77 6.04 38.10
N ILE A 164 -8.97 6.90 39.09
CA ILE A 164 -8.74 8.35 38.96
C ILE A 164 -7.29 8.63 38.57
N ALA A 165 -6.32 7.96 39.21
CA ALA A 165 -4.90 8.13 38.90
C ALA A 165 -4.59 7.75 37.45
N LYS A 166 -5.10 6.59 36.98
CA LYS A 166 -4.95 6.14 35.58
C LYS A 166 -5.61 7.09 34.58
N ILE A 167 -6.80 7.59 34.88
CA ILE A 167 -7.50 8.56 34.02
C ILE A 167 -6.69 9.84 33.89
N ASN A 168 -6.17 10.37 35.00
CA ASN A 168 -5.37 11.60 34.98
C ASN A 168 -4.07 11.42 34.19
N GLU A 169 -3.41 10.27 34.32
CA GLU A 169 -2.23 9.93 33.52
C GLU A 169 -2.56 9.91 32.02
N LEU A 170 -3.61 9.21 31.61
CA LEU A 170 -4.01 9.11 30.21
C LEU A 170 -4.36 10.48 29.63
N LYS A 171 -5.09 11.32 30.38
CA LYS A 171 -5.39 12.70 29.99
C LYS A 171 -4.12 13.52 29.78
N ASP A 172 -3.15 13.39 30.68
CA ASP A 172 -1.88 14.10 30.58
C ASP A 172 -1.11 13.69 29.31
N VAL A 173 -1.02 12.38 29.04
CA VAL A 173 -0.40 11.82 27.83
C VAL A 173 -1.06 12.36 26.56
N ILE A 174 -2.40 12.37 26.50
CA ILE A 174 -3.16 12.84 25.34
C ILE A 174 -2.95 14.35 25.11
N ASN A 175 -3.16 15.15 26.17
CA ASN A 175 -3.16 16.61 26.08
C ASN A 175 -1.76 17.19 25.85
N ASN A 176 -0.71 16.54 26.39
CA ASN A 176 0.68 16.98 26.23
C ASN A 176 1.37 16.35 25.01
N PHE A 177 0.68 15.50 24.24
CA PHE A 177 1.26 14.76 23.11
C PHE A 177 2.50 13.94 23.54
N ASP A 178 2.47 13.32 24.73
CA ASP A 178 3.60 12.57 25.27
C ASP A 178 3.68 11.16 24.66
N TYR A 179 4.14 11.09 23.41
CA TYR A 179 4.29 9.83 22.69
C TYR A 179 5.25 8.87 23.38
N ASN A 180 6.22 9.38 24.16
CA ASN A 180 7.22 8.55 24.80
C ASN A 180 6.60 7.81 25.99
N ARG A 181 5.78 8.52 26.79
CA ARG A 181 4.98 7.88 27.85
C ARG A 181 3.96 6.90 27.26
N HIS A 182 3.34 7.21 26.13
CA HIS A 182 2.50 6.24 25.40
C HIS A 182 3.26 4.95 25.06
N THR A 183 4.49 5.05 24.51
CA THR A 183 5.30 3.86 24.22
C THR A 183 5.65 3.08 25.49
N GLU A 184 5.94 3.75 26.61
CA GLU A 184 6.16 3.07 27.90
C GLU A 184 4.92 2.31 28.37
N LEU A 185 3.73 2.92 28.28
CA LEU A 185 2.46 2.28 28.63
C LEU A 185 2.19 1.07 27.72
N GLU A 186 2.47 1.16 26.42
CA GLU A 186 2.38 0.01 25.51
C GLU A 186 3.33 -1.13 25.88
N ILE A 187 4.57 -0.81 26.25
CA ILE A 187 5.54 -1.80 26.75
C ILE A 187 5.01 -2.49 28.01
N GLN A 188 4.44 -1.74 28.95
CA GLN A 188 3.84 -2.29 30.17
C GLN A 188 2.67 -3.21 29.85
N ARG A 189 1.71 -2.74 29.02
CA ARG A 189 0.55 -3.53 28.58
C ARG A 189 0.96 -4.83 27.89
N LYS A 190 1.97 -4.79 27.01
CA LYS A 190 2.50 -6.01 26.37
C LYS A 190 3.13 -6.98 27.37
N LYS A 191 3.88 -6.49 28.36
CA LYS A 191 4.43 -7.34 29.43
C LYS A 191 3.34 -7.97 30.30
N GLU A 192 2.27 -7.23 30.60
CA GLU A 192 1.11 -7.75 31.32
C GLU A 192 0.41 -8.87 30.54
N PHE A 193 0.23 -8.70 29.21
CA PHE A 193 -0.32 -9.76 28.37
C PHE A 193 0.57 -11.02 28.33
N ILE A 194 1.89 -10.85 28.26
CA ILE A 194 2.84 -11.98 28.34
C ILE A 194 2.71 -12.68 29.70
N ALA A 195 2.69 -11.94 30.80
CA ALA A 195 2.53 -12.51 32.15
C ALA A 195 1.20 -13.24 32.33
N LEU A 196 0.11 -12.72 31.74
CA LEU A 196 -1.19 -13.38 31.74
C LEU A 196 -1.12 -14.71 30.99
N ARG A 197 -0.51 -14.76 29.80
CA ARG A 197 -0.34 -16.00 29.04
C ARG A 197 0.58 -17.01 29.72
N GLN A 198 1.61 -16.54 30.41
CA GLN A 198 2.46 -17.41 31.23
C GLN A 198 1.66 -18.08 32.36
N LYS A 199 0.71 -17.36 32.97
CA LYS A 199 -0.19 -17.93 33.99
C LYS A 199 -1.10 -19.03 33.42
N ASP A 200 -1.60 -18.87 32.20
CA ASP A 200 -2.38 -19.90 31.50
C ASP A 200 -1.55 -21.19 31.33
N MET A 201 -0.26 -21.05 31.00
CA MET A 201 0.68 -22.18 30.88
C MET A 201 0.97 -22.85 32.24
N ASP A 202 1.16 -22.06 33.31
CA ASP A 202 1.39 -22.58 34.66
C ASP A 202 0.20 -23.41 35.17
N GLU A 203 -1.04 -23.04 34.83
CA GLU A 203 -2.22 -23.82 35.21
C GLU A 203 -2.21 -25.21 34.55
N TYR A 204 -1.83 -25.29 33.28
CA TYR A 204 -1.65 -26.55 32.58
C TYR A 204 -0.59 -27.43 33.26
N GLU A 205 0.60 -26.88 33.54
CA GLU A 205 1.70 -27.64 34.14
C GLU A 205 1.36 -28.15 35.54
N LYS A 206 0.64 -27.34 36.35
CA LYS A 206 0.13 -27.77 37.65
C LYS A 206 -0.86 -28.92 37.54
N LEU A 207 -1.71 -28.94 36.51
CA LEU A 207 -2.67 -30.02 36.32
C LEU A 207 -1.99 -31.30 35.80
N VAL A 208 -1.03 -31.17 34.89
CA VAL A 208 -0.18 -32.29 34.44
C VAL A 208 0.52 -32.95 35.63
N ALA A 209 1.11 -32.16 36.54
CA ALA A 209 1.81 -32.67 37.72
C ALA A 209 0.89 -33.43 38.69
N LYS A 210 -0.42 -33.10 38.72
CA LYS A 210 -1.42 -33.80 39.53
C LYS A 210 -1.85 -35.14 38.92
N ASN A 211 -1.53 -35.41 37.65
CA ASN A 211 -1.84 -36.64 36.92
C ASN A 211 -3.29 -37.12 37.12
N PRO A 212 -4.30 -36.31 36.74
CA PRO A 212 -5.71 -36.67 36.93
C PRO A 212 -6.08 -37.92 36.14
N THR A 213 -6.70 -38.90 36.82
CA THR A 213 -7.11 -40.19 36.23
C THR A 213 -8.60 -40.26 35.89
N ASP A 214 -9.40 -39.38 36.49
CA ASP A 214 -10.83 -39.21 36.28
C ASP A 214 -11.15 -38.55 34.92
N GLU A 215 -12.36 -38.77 34.40
CA GLU A 215 -12.74 -38.23 33.09
C GLU A 215 -12.80 -36.70 33.05
N GLU A 216 -13.24 -36.07 34.15
CA GLU A 216 -13.33 -34.61 34.26
C GLU A 216 -11.93 -33.98 34.25
N GLY A 217 -11.00 -34.52 35.06
CA GLY A 217 -9.61 -34.08 35.07
C GLY A 217 -8.88 -34.31 33.74
N LYS A 218 -9.16 -35.41 33.02
CA LYS A 218 -8.64 -35.63 31.64
C LYS A 218 -9.21 -34.65 30.63
N ALA A 219 -10.51 -34.36 30.69
CA ALA A 219 -11.15 -33.37 29.81
C ALA A 219 -10.57 -31.97 30.05
N LYS A 220 -10.40 -31.57 31.32
CA LYS A 220 -9.76 -30.30 31.68
C LYS A 220 -8.31 -30.24 31.22
N LEU A 221 -7.57 -31.34 31.29
CA LEU A 221 -6.18 -31.42 30.82
C LEU A 221 -6.08 -31.18 29.31
N GLU A 222 -6.97 -31.79 28.51
CA GLU A 222 -7.02 -31.57 27.06
C GLU A 222 -7.44 -30.14 26.69
N GLN A 223 -8.33 -29.51 27.47
CA GLN A 223 -8.67 -28.10 27.30
C GLN A 223 -7.45 -27.20 27.56
N LEU A 224 -6.82 -27.33 28.74
CA LEU A 224 -5.66 -26.54 29.12
C LEU A 224 -4.47 -26.76 28.18
N LYS A 225 -4.34 -27.94 27.56
CA LYS A 225 -3.32 -28.20 26.54
C LYS A 225 -3.49 -27.29 25.32
N LYS A 226 -4.72 -27.12 24.83
CA LYS A 226 -5.02 -26.21 23.71
C LYS A 226 -4.78 -24.76 24.10
N GLU A 227 -5.16 -24.38 25.32
CA GLU A 227 -4.90 -23.04 25.85
C GLU A 227 -3.40 -22.76 25.97
N LYS A 228 -2.60 -23.74 26.39
CA LYS A 228 -1.14 -23.66 26.40
C LYS A 228 -0.56 -23.43 25.00
N GLU A 229 -0.99 -24.19 23.98
CA GLU A 229 -0.51 -24.00 22.61
C GLU A 229 -0.83 -22.59 22.07
N ILE A 230 -2.00 -22.05 22.41
CA ILE A 230 -2.38 -20.66 22.10
C ILE A 230 -1.48 -19.68 22.86
N ALA A 231 -1.26 -19.91 24.15
CA ALA A 231 -0.43 -19.06 25.00
C ALA A 231 1.03 -18.99 24.51
N GLU A 232 1.63 -20.12 24.15
CA GLU A 232 3.00 -20.18 23.60
C GLU A 232 3.13 -19.35 22.32
N ARG A 233 2.15 -19.47 21.41
CA ARG A 233 2.12 -18.68 20.17
C ARG A 233 1.92 -17.19 20.47
N ASP A 234 0.97 -16.84 21.33
CA ASP A 234 0.67 -15.46 21.69
C ASP A 234 1.88 -14.80 22.36
N ILE A 235 2.57 -15.50 23.27
CA ILE A 235 3.82 -15.01 23.90
C ILE A 235 4.87 -14.70 22.85
N SER A 236 5.14 -15.62 21.93
CA SER A 236 6.15 -15.39 20.88
C SER A 236 5.82 -14.15 20.02
N GLN A 237 4.53 -13.94 19.70
CA GLN A 237 4.08 -12.76 18.96
C GLN A 237 4.22 -11.47 19.79
N PHE A 238 3.84 -11.50 21.06
CA PHE A 238 3.97 -10.36 21.97
C PHE A 238 5.42 -10.00 22.24
N GLU A 239 6.34 -10.97 22.30
CA GLU A 239 7.78 -10.71 22.42
C GLU A 239 8.36 -10.00 21.19
N GLN A 240 7.89 -10.35 19.99
CA GLN A 240 8.26 -9.63 18.76
C GLN A 240 7.76 -8.18 18.77
N ASP A 241 6.48 -7.97 19.12
CA ASP A 241 5.90 -6.63 19.24
C ASP A 241 6.63 -5.81 20.32
N LEU A 242 6.94 -6.45 21.45
CA LEU A 242 7.66 -5.83 22.56
C LEU A 242 9.06 -5.39 22.14
N SER A 243 9.77 -6.20 21.35
CA SER A 243 11.10 -5.86 20.83
C SER A 243 11.04 -4.60 19.95
N LEU A 244 10.00 -4.46 19.14
CA LEU A 244 9.79 -3.29 18.29
C LEU A 244 9.45 -2.03 19.11
N LEU A 245 8.60 -2.16 20.13
CA LEU A 245 8.26 -1.09 21.07
C LEU A 245 9.48 -0.65 21.89
N GLN A 246 10.29 -1.59 22.35
CA GLN A 246 11.56 -1.32 23.06
C GLN A 246 12.52 -0.55 22.15
N PHE A 247 12.71 -1.02 20.91
CA PHE A 247 13.53 -0.32 19.93
C PHE A 247 13.03 1.12 19.69
N ARG A 248 11.70 1.31 19.54
CA ARG A 248 11.06 2.63 19.40
C ARG A 248 11.38 3.53 20.58
N TYR A 249 11.21 3.02 21.80
CA TYR A 249 11.42 3.75 23.05
C TYR A 249 12.89 4.17 23.22
N GLU A 250 13.82 3.21 23.11
CA GLU A 250 15.26 3.43 23.26
C GLU A 250 15.80 4.45 22.26
N ASN A 251 15.28 4.44 21.03
CA ASN A 251 15.67 5.35 19.96
C ASN A 251 14.84 6.64 19.89
N LYS A 252 13.89 6.85 20.82
CA LYS A 252 13.01 8.03 20.89
C LYS A 252 12.30 8.32 19.55
N ILE A 253 11.71 7.28 18.96
CA ILE A 253 11.04 7.38 17.66
C ILE A 253 9.57 7.79 17.86
N ASP A 254 9.25 9.03 17.46
CA ASP A 254 7.87 9.53 17.47
C ASP A 254 6.93 8.77 16.50
N TYR A 255 5.63 9.02 16.59
CA TYR A 255 4.62 8.39 15.73
C TYR A 255 4.26 9.24 14.50
N ASN A 256 5.08 10.25 14.18
CA ASN A 256 4.80 11.16 13.07
C ASN A 256 5.01 10.45 11.72
N ASN A 257 4.09 10.60 10.78
CA ASN A 257 4.24 10.02 9.44
C ASN A 257 5.36 10.68 8.60
N ASN A 258 5.89 11.83 9.04
CA ASN A 258 7.10 12.42 8.47
C ASN A 258 8.39 11.77 8.98
N ASN A 259 8.30 10.97 10.05
CA ASN A 259 9.42 10.21 10.58
C ASN A 259 9.50 8.85 9.88
N TRP A 260 10.58 8.65 9.14
CA TRP A 260 10.76 7.46 8.32
C TRP A 260 10.94 6.18 9.15
N LYS A 261 11.49 6.32 10.36
CA LYS A 261 11.64 5.19 11.29
C LYS A 261 10.28 4.72 11.77
N ASN A 262 9.37 5.65 12.05
CA ASN A 262 7.97 5.33 12.34
C ASN A 262 7.30 4.60 11.18
N ASN A 263 7.48 5.09 9.95
CA ASN A 263 6.91 4.44 8.77
C ASN A 263 7.47 3.03 8.57
N SER A 264 8.77 2.82 8.82
CA SER A 264 9.41 1.51 8.75
C SER A 264 8.89 0.56 9.84
N ILE A 265 8.71 1.06 11.08
CA ILE A 265 8.09 0.32 12.18
C ILE A 265 6.66 -0.10 11.81
N LYS A 266 5.83 0.83 11.30
CA LYS A 266 4.46 0.52 10.84
C LYS A 266 4.45 -0.54 9.73
N SER A 267 5.40 -0.47 8.80
CA SER A 267 5.55 -1.50 7.76
C SER A 267 5.94 -2.85 8.36
N ILE A 268 6.86 -2.90 9.33
CA ILE A 268 7.19 -4.16 10.03
C ILE A 268 5.96 -4.72 10.75
N GLU A 269 5.20 -3.89 11.47
CA GLU A 269 3.97 -4.31 12.16
C GLU A 269 2.97 -4.92 11.17
N SER A 270 2.74 -4.25 10.04
CA SER A 270 1.84 -4.75 8.99
C SER A 270 2.28 -6.10 8.43
N GLU A 271 3.56 -6.25 8.10
CA GLU A 271 4.11 -7.50 7.55
C GLU A 271 4.09 -8.64 8.57
N LEU A 272 4.32 -8.35 9.85
CA LEU A 272 4.20 -9.31 10.95
C LEU A 272 2.76 -9.77 11.14
N GLN A 273 1.78 -8.86 11.09
CA GLN A 273 0.36 -9.22 11.20
C GLN A 273 -0.05 -10.19 10.09
N ASP A 274 0.33 -9.91 8.85
CA ASP A 274 0.08 -10.80 7.73
C ASP A 274 0.77 -12.17 7.88
N LEU A 275 2.02 -12.19 8.37
CA LEU A 275 2.76 -13.44 8.62
C LEU A 275 2.12 -14.30 9.71
N ARG A 276 1.39 -13.70 10.65
CA ARG A 276 0.70 -14.41 11.75
C ARG A 276 -0.60 -15.08 11.31
N ILE A 277 -1.11 -14.76 10.12
CA ILE A 277 -2.31 -15.41 9.56
C ILE A 277 -1.98 -16.87 9.25
N ALA A 278 -2.63 -17.79 9.97
CA ALA A 278 -2.43 -19.22 9.80
C ALA A 278 -2.87 -19.70 8.40
N MET A 279 -2.09 -20.62 7.83
CA MET A 279 -2.49 -21.30 6.59
C MET A 279 -3.78 -22.10 6.83
N LEU A 280 -4.73 -21.99 5.91
CA LEU A 280 -5.95 -22.78 5.93
C LEU A 280 -5.64 -24.24 5.59
N ASP A 281 -6.30 -25.16 6.30
CA ASP A 281 -6.36 -26.55 5.85
C ASP A 281 -7.27 -26.69 4.62
N GLU A 282 -7.22 -27.84 3.94
CA GLU A 282 -7.98 -28.07 2.71
C GLU A 282 -9.49 -27.92 2.92
N LYS A 283 -10.01 -28.31 4.08
CA LYS A 283 -11.43 -28.21 4.41
C LYS A 283 -11.85 -26.76 4.60
N ALA A 284 -11.10 -25.99 5.39
CA ALA A 284 -11.32 -24.57 5.62
C ALA A 284 -11.18 -23.77 4.32
N PHE A 285 -10.19 -24.11 3.48
CA PHE A 285 -10.03 -23.53 2.15
C PHE A 285 -11.24 -23.82 1.25
N SER A 286 -11.75 -25.05 1.25
CA SER A 286 -12.90 -25.40 0.41
C SER A 286 -14.18 -24.63 0.81
N VAL A 287 -14.33 -24.29 2.08
CA VAL A 287 -15.43 -23.45 2.60
C VAL A 287 -15.19 -21.96 2.31
N SER A 288 -13.93 -21.50 2.31
CA SER A 288 -13.57 -20.10 2.07
C SER A 288 -13.54 -19.70 0.59
N LEU A 289 -13.77 -20.62 -0.35
CA LEU A 289 -13.76 -20.37 -1.82
C LEU A 289 -14.69 -19.23 -2.29
N ASN A 290 -15.60 -18.78 -1.41
CA ASN A 290 -16.53 -17.69 -1.66
C ASN A 290 -15.99 -16.28 -1.34
N ASN A 291 -14.83 -16.13 -0.68
CA ASN A 291 -14.28 -14.83 -0.30
C ASN A 291 -12.88 -14.61 -0.89
N ASP A 292 -12.75 -13.65 -1.81
CA ASP A 292 -11.54 -12.88 -2.21
C ASP A 292 -10.26 -13.63 -2.66
N SER A 293 -10.21 -14.96 -2.63
CA SER A 293 -9.07 -15.72 -3.14
C SER A 293 -9.06 -15.76 -4.67
N LEU A 294 -7.94 -15.34 -5.26
CA LEU A 294 -7.63 -15.48 -6.69
C LEU A 294 -7.25 -16.92 -7.06
N VAL A 295 -6.93 -17.75 -6.07
CA VAL A 295 -6.43 -19.10 -6.28
C VAL A 295 -7.57 -20.11 -6.40
N THR A 296 -7.44 -21.07 -7.33
CA THR A 296 -8.52 -22.01 -7.69
C THR A 296 -8.36 -23.41 -7.11
N SER A 297 -7.16 -23.77 -6.65
CA SER A 297 -6.86 -25.08 -6.06
C SER A 297 -6.09 -24.94 -4.75
N TYR A 298 -6.20 -25.96 -3.88
CA TYR A 298 -5.50 -25.96 -2.60
C TYR A 298 -3.97 -25.96 -2.77
N ASP A 299 -3.45 -26.72 -3.73
CA ASP A 299 -2.00 -26.77 -4.01
C ASP A 299 -1.43 -25.41 -4.44
N GLU A 300 -2.16 -24.70 -5.32
CA GLU A 300 -1.78 -23.33 -5.71
C GLU A 300 -1.81 -22.39 -4.50
N TYR A 301 -2.77 -22.57 -3.59
CA TYR A 301 -2.91 -21.73 -2.40
C TYR A 301 -1.72 -21.95 -1.46
N VAL A 302 -1.36 -23.20 -1.20
CA VAL A 302 -0.20 -23.55 -0.38
C VAL A 302 1.09 -22.94 -0.96
N LYS A 303 1.27 -23.03 -2.28
CA LYS A 303 2.44 -22.45 -2.96
C LYS A 303 2.46 -20.92 -2.86
N SER A 304 1.32 -20.29 -3.13
CA SER A 304 1.10 -18.86 -3.03
C SER A 304 1.42 -18.33 -1.61
N TYR A 305 0.82 -18.95 -0.59
CA TYR A 305 1.03 -18.59 0.80
C TYR A 305 2.50 -18.65 1.21
N LYS A 306 3.20 -19.74 0.84
CA LYS A 306 4.65 -19.89 1.13
C LYS A 306 5.48 -18.79 0.47
N ASN A 307 5.22 -18.50 -0.81
CA ASN A 307 5.92 -17.45 -1.56
C ASN A 307 5.66 -16.05 -0.96
N ALA A 308 4.41 -15.77 -0.59
CA ALA A 308 4.06 -14.51 0.06
C ALA A 308 4.85 -14.35 1.36
N ASN A 309 4.82 -15.36 2.24
CA ASN A 309 5.50 -15.30 3.53
C ASN A 309 7.03 -15.21 3.42
N GLU A 310 7.66 -15.88 2.44
CA GLU A 310 9.09 -15.73 2.17
C GLU A 310 9.45 -14.26 1.87
N LYS A 311 8.65 -13.58 1.03
CA LYS A 311 8.85 -12.16 0.71
C LYS A 311 8.62 -11.24 1.90
N ARG A 312 7.60 -11.51 2.72
CA ARG A 312 7.37 -10.73 3.94
C ARG A 312 8.56 -10.83 4.89
N VAL A 313 9.12 -12.03 5.05
CA VAL A 313 10.33 -12.24 5.86
C VAL A 313 11.52 -11.45 5.31
N HIS A 314 11.72 -11.44 3.98
CA HIS A 314 12.75 -10.61 3.36
C HIS A 314 12.51 -9.12 3.60
N LYS A 315 11.28 -8.64 3.43
CA LYS A 315 10.93 -7.24 3.63
C LYS A 315 11.14 -6.79 5.08
N ILE A 316 10.75 -7.61 6.05
CA ILE A 316 10.97 -7.34 7.48
C ILE A 316 12.47 -7.25 7.78
N LYS A 317 13.28 -8.16 7.23
CA LYS A 317 14.74 -8.13 7.40
C LYS A 317 15.37 -6.86 6.81
N GLU A 318 14.94 -6.45 5.61
CA GLU A 318 15.38 -5.20 4.97
C GLU A 318 15.02 -3.98 5.84
N LEU A 319 13.79 -3.91 6.35
CA LEU A 319 13.33 -2.82 7.20
C LEU A 319 14.11 -2.76 8.53
N TRP A 320 14.34 -3.90 9.19
CA TRP A 320 15.18 -3.96 10.39
C TRP A 320 16.61 -3.51 10.13
N TYR A 321 17.24 -4.00 9.06
CA TYR A 321 18.57 -3.56 8.68
C TYR A 321 18.61 -2.04 8.41
N GLY A 322 17.58 -1.51 7.75
CA GLY A 322 17.42 -0.07 7.53
C GLY A 322 17.32 0.72 8.82
N LEU A 323 16.52 0.25 9.79
CA LEU A 323 16.38 0.87 11.11
C LEU A 323 17.70 0.89 11.89
N GLU A 324 18.42 -0.24 11.93
CA GLU A 324 19.70 -0.39 12.64
C GLU A 324 20.83 0.45 12.02
N ASN A 325 20.87 0.55 10.69
CA ASN A 325 21.92 1.27 9.96
C ASN A 325 21.52 2.70 9.58
N ASN A 326 20.35 3.17 10.02
CA ASN A 326 19.82 4.49 9.74
C ASN A 326 19.66 4.79 8.22
N ILE A 327 19.22 3.78 7.46
CA ILE A 327 18.97 3.82 6.01
C ILE A 327 17.46 3.77 5.78
N PRO A 328 16.82 4.88 5.34
CA PRO A 328 15.40 4.87 5.02
C PRO A 328 15.10 4.08 3.76
N ASP A 329 14.13 3.16 3.88
CA ASP A 329 13.60 2.39 2.76
C ASP A 329 12.86 3.28 1.74
N LEU A 330 12.84 2.83 0.49
CA LEU A 330 12.25 3.59 -0.62
C LEU A 330 10.74 3.79 -0.39
N GLY A 331 10.25 5.03 -0.50
CA GLY A 331 8.84 5.35 -0.27
C GLY A 331 8.48 5.64 1.21
N THR A 332 9.33 5.31 2.18
CA THR A 332 9.10 5.66 3.60
C THR A 332 9.38 7.12 3.92
N VAL A 333 10.09 7.82 3.03
CA VAL A 333 10.43 9.25 3.12
C VAL A 333 10.00 9.96 1.87
N LYS A 334 9.49 11.17 2.06
CA LYS A 334 9.25 12.09 0.96
C LYS A 334 10.56 12.73 0.48
N ASP A 335 11.34 11.97 -0.31
CA ASP A 335 12.63 12.39 -0.88
C ASP A 335 12.64 12.33 -2.41
N ALA A 336 13.76 12.73 -3.04
CA ALA A 336 13.86 12.72 -4.50
C ALA A 336 13.69 11.31 -5.08
N ARG A 337 14.27 10.29 -4.43
CA ARG A 337 14.19 8.89 -4.87
C ARG A 337 12.75 8.41 -4.94
N SER A 338 11.97 8.67 -3.89
CA SER A 338 10.58 8.24 -3.79
C SER A 338 9.68 8.97 -4.78
N VAL A 339 9.94 10.26 -5.05
CA VAL A 339 9.23 11.00 -6.11
C VAL A 339 9.57 10.46 -7.50
N ILE A 340 10.84 10.20 -7.79
CA ILE A 340 11.26 9.66 -9.09
C ILE A 340 10.66 8.26 -9.29
N ASP A 341 10.79 7.38 -8.30
CA ASP A 341 10.32 5.99 -8.35
C ASP A 341 8.80 5.90 -8.60
N SER A 342 8.02 6.74 -7.90
CA SER A 342 6.56 6.77 -8.02
C SER A 342 6.05 7.45 -9.30
N THR A 343 6.87 8.23 -10.02
CA THR A 343 6.38 9.07 -11.13
C THR A 343 7.07 8.88 -12.48
N TYR A 344 8.22 8.21 -12.57
CA TYR A 344 8.95 8.07 -13.84
C TYR A 344 8.12 7.41 -14.95
N GLU A 345 7.21 6.50 -14.58
CA GLU A 345 6.30 5.79 -15.49
C GLU A 345 5.37 6.72 -16.28
N VAL A 346 5.08 7.93 -15.75
CA VAL A 346 4.33 8.96 -16.47
C VAL A 346 5.02 9.30 -17.80
N TYR A 347 6.35 9.37 -17.83
CA TYR A 347 7.10 9.66 -19.05
C TYR A 347 7.11 8.51 -20.04
N VAL A 348 7.03 7.26 -19.56
CA VAL A 348 6.85 6.09 -20.41
C VAL A 348 5.48 6.15 -21.10
N ILE A 349 4.41 6.44 -20.34
CA ILE A 349 3.05 6.62 -20.87
C ILE A 349 3.01 7.74 -21.92
N LEU A 350 3.58 8.91 -21.62
CA LEU A 350 3.62 10.05 -22.53
C LEU A 350 4.43 9.76 -23.80
N ALA A 351 5.52 9.00 -23.69
CA ALA A 351 6.30 8.56 -24.83
C ALA A 351 5.52 7.57 -25.71
N VAL A 352 4.80 6.62 -25.13
CA VAL A 352 3.92 5.68 -25.85
C VAL A 352 2.83 6.45 -26.61
N LEU A 353 2.19 7.43 -25.97
CA LEU A 353 1.19 8.29 -26.61
C LEU A 353 1.76 9.02 -27.83
N MET A 354 2.95 9.59 -27.70
CA MET A 354 3.64 10.26 -28.80
C MET A 354 3.97 9.30 -29.95
N VAL A 355 4.40 8.09 -29.61
CA VAL A 355 4.64 7.02 -30.58
C VAL A 355 3.36 6.62 -31.31
N ILE A 356 2.21 6.53 -30.64
CA ILE A 356 0.93 6.21 -31.28
C ILE A 356 0.56 7.31 -32.29
N ILE A 357 0.64 8.58 -31.88
CA ILE A 357 0.26 9.72 -32.73
C ILE A 357 1.16 9.83 -33.96
N ILE A 358 2.48 9.80 -33.76
CA ILE A 358 3.46 9.94 -34.86
C ILE A 358 3.45 8.68 -35.73
N GLY A 359 3.49 7.51 -35.08
CA GLY A 359 3.59 6.21 -35.72
C GLY A 359 2.38 5.87 -36.57
N GLY A 360 1.18 6.22 -36.12
CA GLY A 360 -0.05 5.91 -36.84
C GLY A 360 -0.08 6.57 -38.22
N GLY A 361 0.44 7.79 -38.32
CA GLY A 361 0.49 8.54 -39.57
C GLY A 361 1.75 8.33 -40.41
N ILE A 362 2.83 7.75 -39.88
CA ILE A 362 4.16 7.88 -40.52
C ILE A 362 4.25 7.24 -41.92
N VAL A 363 3.52 6.14 -42.14
CA VAL A 363 3.45 5.43 -43.42
C VAL A 363 2.09 5.67 -44.07
N ALA A 364 0.99 5.53 -43.32
CA ALA A 364 -0.37 5.68 -43.83
C ALA A 364 -0.61 7.05 -44.52
N SER A 365 -0.11 8.15 -43.95
CA SER A 365 -0.29 9.47 -44.56
C SER A 365 0.46 9.64 -45.89
N GLU A 366 1.58 8.94 -46.08
CA GLU A 366 2.34 8.98 -47.35
C GLU A 366 1.60 8.24 -48.46
N TYR A 367 0.85 7.19 -48.11
CA TYR A 367 -0.03 6.50 -49.04
C TYR A 367 -1.25 7.36 -49.39
N ALA A 368 -1.90 7.96 -48.39
CA ALA A 368 -3.06 8.83 -48.61
C ALA A 368 -2.72 10.05 -49.48
N ASN A 369 -1.56 10.67 -49.25
CA ASN A 369 -1.12 11.86 -49.99
C ASN A 369 -0.40 11.53 -51.33
N GLY A 370 -0.24 10.24 -51.67
CA GLY A 370 0.47 9.81 -52.88
C GLY A 370 2.00 10.02 -52.87
N SER A 371 2.57 10.66 -51.85
CA SER A 371 4.01 10.95 -51.71
C SER A 371 4.88 9.70 -51.57
N ILE A 372 4.29 8.54 -51.23
CA ILE A 372 4.99 7.25 -51.25
C ILE A 372 5.61 6.94 -52.63
N ARG A 373 5.00 7.42 -53.73
CA ARG A 373 5.52 7.23 -55.09
C ARG A 373 6.84 7.97 -55.30
N LEU A 374 6.93 9.21 -54.81
CA LEU A 374 8.16 10.01 -54.87
C LEU A 374 9.29 9.37 -54.07
N LEU A 375 8.97 8.72 -52.95
CA LEU A 375 9.95 8.01 -52.14
C LEU A 375 10.49 6.75 -52.84
N MET A 376 9.66 6.06 -53.62
CA MET A 376 10.05 4.84 -54.34
C MET A 376 10.94 5.05 -55.56
N ILE A 377 10.90 6.22 -56.19
CA ILE A 377 11.73 6.53 -57.37
C ILE A 377 13.20 6.79 -56.96
N ARG A 378 13.45 7.10 -55.68
CA ARG A 378 14.79 7.33 -55.16
C ARG A 378 15.64 6.04 -55.26
N PRO A 379 16.93 6.12 -55.62
CA PRO A 379 17.84 4.96 -55.70
C PRO A 379 18.28 4.49 -54.29
N VAL A 380 17.31 4.05 -53.50
CA VAL A 380 17.47 3.54 -52.14
C VAL A 380 16.56 2.32 -51.96
N ALA A 381 17.08 1.26 -51.36
CA ALA A 381 16.29 0.05 -51.09
C ALA A 381 15.08 0.36 -50.18
N ARG A 382 13.90 -0.17 -50.54
CA ARG A 382 12.63 0.07 -49.84
C ARG A 382 12.70 -0.19 -48.33
N TRP A 383 13.40 -1.25 -47.90
CA TRP A 383 13.58 -1.57 -46.48
C TRP A 383 14.33 -0.47 -45.72
N LYS A 384 15.27 0.26 -46.37
CA LYS A 384 16.00 1.36 -45.74
C LYS A 384 15.10 2.56 -45.47
N ILE A 385 14.11 2.81 -46.33
CA ILE A 385 13.12 3.88 -46.17
C ILE A 385 12.15 3.53 -45.02
N LEU A 386 11.71 2.28 -44.97
CA LEU A 386 10.82 1.82 -43.90
C LEU A 386 11.56 1.82 -42.55
N LEU A 387 12.80 1.31 -42.52
CA LEU A 387 13.65 1.32 -41.33
C LEU A 387 13.92 2.74 -40.84
N SER A 388 14.16 3.70 -41.75
CA SER A 388 14.39 5.07 -41.32
C SER A 388 13.20 5.67 -40.59
N LYS A 389 11.97 5.36 -41.05
CA LYS A 389 10.72 5.79 -40.40
C LYS A 389 10.52 5.13 -39.03
N LEU A 390 10.75 3.82 -38.94
CA LEU A 390 10.70 3.09 -37.67
C LEU A 390 11.69 3.69 -36.66
N LEU A 391 12.94 3.90 -37.07
CA LEU A 391 13.97 4.50 -36.22
C LEU A 391 13.58 5.91 -35.77
N SER A 392 12.96 6.72 -36.63
CA SER A 392 12.50 8.06 -36.24
C SER A 392 11.47 8.01 -35.11
N ILE A 393 10.51 7.09 -35.16
CA ILE A 393 9.50 6.94 -34.09
C ILE A 393 10.15 6.48 -32.79
N LEU A 394 11.01 5.47 -32.87
CA LEU A 394 11.71 4.93 -31.69
C LEU A 394 12.60 6.00 -31.06
N ILE A 395 13.36 6.75 -31.85
CA ILE A 395 14.19 7.86 -31.36
C ILE A 395 13.32 8.88 -30.63
N VAL A 396 12.19 9.31 -31.20
CA VAL A 396 11.30 10.27 -30.52
C VAL A 396 10.78 9.70 -29.20
N GLY A 397 10.29 8.46 -29.19
CA GLY A 397 9.78 7.81 -27.97
C GLY A 397 10.84 7.68 -26.88
N PHE A 398 12.00 7.09 -27.19
CA PHE A 398 13.10 6.93 -26.24
C PHE A 398 13.68 8.26 -25.79
N SER A 399 13.77 9.28 -26.67
CA SER A 399 14.20 10.62 -26.27
C SER A 399 13.26 11.25 -25.25
N ILE A 400 11.95 11.06 -25.38
CA ILE A 400 10.98 11.57 -24.38
C ILE A 400 11.19 10.88 -23.03
N VAL A 401 11.37 9.56 -23.01
CA VAL A 401 11.64 8.83 -21.75
C VAL A 401 12.94 9.30 -21.11
N ILE A 402 14.04 9.31 -21.88
CA ILE A 402 15.36 9.68 -21.37
C ILE A 402 15.36 11.13 -20.87
N LEU A 403 14.88 12.08 -21.68
CA LEU A 403 14.86 13.50 -21.30
C LEU A 403 13.88 13.75 -20.16
N GLY A 404 12.69 13.18 -20.21
CA GLY A 404 11.67 13.32 -19.17
C GLY A 404 12.15 12.82 -17.82
N VAL A 405 12.69 11.60 -17.75
CA VAL A 405 13.22 11.02 -16.51
C VAL A 405 14.48 11.74 -16.04
N THR A 406 15.35 12.18 -16.95
CA THR A 406 16.54 12.96 -16.58
C THR A 406 16.15 14.30 -15.97
N ILE A 407 15.23 15.04 -16.60
CA ILE A 407 14.74 16.31 -16.05
C ILE A 407 14.03 16.09 -14.73
N LEU A 408 13.17 15.06 -14.63
CA LEU A 408 12.49 14.68 -13.38
C LEU A 408 13.49 14.38 -12.26
N THR A 409 14.59 13.69 -12.58
CA THR A 409 15.64 13.36 -11.61
C THR A 409 16.33 14.64 -11.13
N ILE A 410 16.72 15.52 -12.06
CA ILE A 410 17.38 16.79 -11.74
C ILE A 410 16.45 17.70 -10.94
N SER A 411 15.20 17.88 -11.36
CA SER A 411 14.22 18.74 -10.69
C SER A 411 13.86 18.18 -9.30
N SER A 412 13.70 16.87 -9.15
CA SER A 412 13.51 16.22 -7.84
C SER A 412 14.71 16.49 -6.93
N CYS A 413 15.94 16.40 -7.43
CA CYS A 413 17.12 16.73 -6.65
C CYS A 413 17.22 18.21 -6.27
N VAL A 414 16.77 19.12 -7.13
CA VAL A 414 16.71 20.56 -6.81
C VAL A 414 15.68 20.84 -5.72
N VAL A 415 14.55 20.12 -5.72
CA VAL A 415 13.43 20.35 -4.78
C VAL A 415 13.66 19.70 -3.41
N PHE A 416 14.27 18.51 -3.38
CA PHE A 416 14.46 17.66 -2.19
C PHE A 416 15.93 17.50 -1.74
N GLY A 417 16.90 17.91 -2.56
CA GLY A 417 18.33 17.83 -2.28
C GLY A 417 19.02 16.63 -2.95
N PHE A 418 20.24 16.83 -3.47
CA PHE A 418 21.04 15.80 -4.17
C PHE A 418 21.56 14.69 -3.25
N GLU A 419 21.75 14.98 -1.96
CA GLU A 419 22.22 13.99 -0.96
C GLU A 419 21.28 12.80 -0.84
N THR A 420 19.99 12.99 -1.13
CA THR A 420 18.98 11.92 -1.10
C THR A 420 19.29 10.78 -2.07
N LEU A 421 19.95 11.05 -3.21
CA LEU A 421 20.34 10.01 -4.17
C LEU A 421 21.50 9.13 -3.69
N LYS A 422 22.27 9.58 -2.68
CA LYS A 422 23.36 8.79 -2.10
C LYS A 422 22.83 7.71 -1.16
N VAL A 423 21.61 7.86 -0.66
CA VAL A 423 20.99 6.86 0.21
C VAL A 423 20.70 5.60 -0.62
N PRO A 424 21.25 4.44 -0.23
CA PRO A 424 21.05 3.21 -0.99
C PRO A 424 19.61 2.69 -0.87
N VAL A 425 19.25 1.80 -1.78
CA VAL A 425 18.07 0.95 -1.71
C VAL A 425 18.53 -0.40 -1.18
N LEU A 426 17.79 -0.95 -0.21
CA LEU A 426 18.06 -2.25 0.36
C LEU A 426 17.33 -3.32 -0.47
N GLU A 427 18.07 -4.32 -0.94
CA GLU A 427 17.52 -5.44 -1.69
C GLU A 427 18.03 -6.76 -1.14
N THR A 428 17.15 -7.75 -1.00
CA THR A 428 17.57 -9.12 -0.68
C THR A 428 17.97 -9.88 -1.94
N ILE A 429 19.27 -10.14 -2.11
CA ILE A 429 19.83 -10.90 -3.23
C ILE A 429 20.47 -12.17 -2.69
N ASN A 430 20.02 -13.33 -3.17
CA ASN A 430 20.50 -14.66 -2.71
C ASN A 430 20.46 -14.83 -1.18
N GLY A 431 19.41 -14.29 -0.54
CA GLY A 431 19.20 -14.40 0.90
C GLY A 431 20.05 -13.45 1.76
N SER A 432 20.88 -12.59 1.14
CA SER A 432 21.66 -11.55 1.83
C SER A 432 21.13 -10.16 1.48
N ILE A 433 21.12 -9.25 2.44
CA ILE A 433 20.75 -7.85 2.22
C ILE A 433 21.93 -7.14 1.54
N VAL A 434 21.67 -6.47 0.43
CA VAL A 434 22.65 -5.72 -0.34
C VAL A 434 22.20 -4.27 -0.45
N GLU A 435 23.14 -3.36 -0.23
CA GLU A 435 22.96 -1.93 -0.45
C GLU A 435 23.23 -1.58 -1.92
N THR A 436 22.18 -1.32 -2.69
CA THR A 436 22.27 -0.94 -4.09
C THR A 436 22.10 0.57 -4.22
N SER A 437 22.97 1.25 -4.99
CA SER A 437 22.77 2.68 -5.24
C SER A 437 21.47 2.92 -6.03
N TYR A 438 20.74 3.99 -5.72
CA TYR A 438 19.42 4.23 -6.31
C TYR A 438 19.42 4.20 -7.86
N LEU A 439 20.43 4.76 -8.52
CA LEU A 439 20.52 4.72 -9.98
C LEU A 439 20.71 3.31 -10.53
N LYS A 440 21.47 2.44 -9.84
CA LYS A 440 21.64 1.04 -10.24
C LYS A 440 20.34 0.25 -10.08
N TYR A 441 19.55 0.58 -9.07
CA TYR A 441 18.21 0.02 -8.86
C TYR A 441 17.21 0.50 -9.94
N MET A 442 17.19 1.80 -10.25
CA MET A 442 16.20 2.40 -11.15
C MET A 442 16.40 2.04 -12.62
N ILE A 443 17.64 1.98 -13.12
CA ILE A 443 17.92 1.78 -14.56
C ILE A 443 17.32 0.49 -15.13
N PRO A 444 17.49 -0.70 -14.50
CA PRO A 444 16.87 -1.93 -14.97
C PRO A 444 15.34 -1.84 -15.02
N GLN A 445 14.72 -1.21 -14.02
CA GLN A 445 13.27 -1.04 -13.98
C GLN A 445 12.78 -0.15 -15.12
N LEU A 446 13.45 0.97 -15.35
CA LEU A 446 13.14 1.86 -16.48
C LEU A 446 13.26 1.12 -17.82
N LEU A 447 14.32 0.33 -18.00
CA LEU A 447 14.55 -0.44 -19.21
C LEU A 447 13.42 -1.46 -19.45
N VAL A 448 13.00 -2.16 -18.40
CA VAL A 448 11.86 -3.09 -18.44
C VAL A 448 10.57 -2.36 -18.82
N SER A 449 10.29 -1.19 -18.25
CA SER A 449 9.11 -0.38 -18.59
C SER A 449 9.09 0.07 -20.06
N THR A 450 10.25 0.34 -20.67
CA THR A 450 10.33 0.69 -22.10
C THR A 450 9.98 -0.44 -23.06
N GLY A 451 9.84 -1.69 -22.60
CA GLY A 451 9.37 -2.81 -23.41
C GLY A 451 7.98 -2.56 -24.00
N SER A 452 7.10 -1.88 -23.26
CA SER A 452 5.77 -1.49 -23.74
C SER A 452 5.85 -0.51 -24.92
N LEU A 453 6.77 0.46 -24.84
CA LEU A 453 7.01 1.43 -25.91
C LEU A 453 7.42 0.75 -27.22
N LEU A 454 8.33 -0.22 -27.15
CA LEU A 454 8.75 -1.00 -28.32
C LEU A 454 7.59 -1.77 -28.95
N PHE A 455 6.75 -2.37 -28.12
CA PHE A 455 5.59 -3.14 -28.55
C PHE A 455 4.55 -2.27 -29.26
N ILE A 456 4.14 -1.16 -28.64
CA ILE A 456 3.15 -0.26 -29.23
C ILE A 456 3.72 0.44 -30.47
N ALA A 457 5.00 0.82 -30.48
CA ALA A 457 5.65 1.35 -31.67
C ALA A 457 5.57 0.37 -32.84
N SER A 458 5.88 -0.90 -32.59
CA SER A 458 5.87 -1.96 -33.60
C SER A 458 4.45 -2.25 -34.11
N LEU A 459 3.47 -2.30 -33.21
CA LEU A 459 2.06 -2.53 -33.55
C LEU A 459 1.50 -1.40 -34.43
N VAL A 460 1.61 -0.16 -33.97
CA VAL A 460 1.07 1.00 -34.67
C VAL A 460 1.77 1.17 -36.02
N PHE A 461 3.09 0.95 -36.08
CA PHE A 461 3.85 0.98 -37.33
C PHE A 461 3.42 -0.11 -38.32
N MET A 462 3.17 -1.33 -37.83
CA MET A 462 2.64 -2.43 -38.63
C MET A 462 1.28 -2.07 -39.22
N ILE A 463 0.34 -1.59 -38.40
CA ILE A 463 -1.01 -1.24 -38.86
C ILE A 463 -0.95 -0.05 -39.83
N SER A 464 -0.14 0.97 -39.54
CA SER A 464 0.08 2.12 -40.44
C SER A 464 0.58 1.67 -41.82
N THR A 465 1.48 0.69 -41.86
CA THR A 465 2.07 0.18 -43.10
C THR A 465 1.13 -0.75 -43.87
N LEU A 466 0.46 -1.67 -43.17
CA LEU A 466 -0.36 -2.71 -43.77
C LEU A 466 -1.74 -2.21 -44.16
N ALA A 467 -2.41 -1.53 -43.24
CA ALA A 467 -3.77 -1.03 -43.43
C ALA A 467 -3.83 0.32 -44.14
N ARG A 468 -2.72 1.09 -44.14
CA ARG A 468 -2.60 2.40 -44.81
C ARG A 468 -3.67 3.41 -44.34
N ASN A 469 -4.16 3.24 -43.11
CA ASN A 469 -5.17 4.09 -42.51
C ASN A 469 -4.64 4.62 -41.16
N THR A 470 -4.41 5.93 -41.11
CA THR A 470 -3.90 6.62 -39.91
C THR A 470 -4.86 6.47 -38.73
N ALA A 471 -6.16 6.67 -38.96
CA ALA A 471 -7.18 6.61 -37.91
C ALA A 471 -7.24 5.20 -37.30
N LEU A 472 -7.19 4.16 -38.14
CA LEU A 472 -7.19 2.77 -37.66
C LEU A 472 -5.94 2.45 -36.83
N ALA A 473 -4.76 2.87 -37.29
CA ALA A 473 -3.51 2.62 -36.57
C ALA A 473 -3.48 3.31 -35.19
N VAL A 474 -3.95 4.56 -35.13
CA VAL A 474 -4.07 5.31 -33.88
C VAL A 474 -5.11 4.68 -32.95
N ALA A 475 -6.32 4.39 -33.45
CA ALA A 475 -7.41 3.84 -32.64
C ALA A 475 -7.05 2.48 -32.02
N LEU A 476 -6.47 1.57 -32.79
CA LEU A 476 -6.06 0.26 -32.28
C LEU A 476 -4.87 0.35 -31.31
N GLY A 477 -3.92 1.25 -31.58
CA GLY A 477 -2.81 1.52 -30.65
C GLY A 477 -3.29 2.04 -29.29
N MET A 478 -4.21 3.02 -29.32
CA MET A 478 -4.82 3.58 -28.11
C MET A 478 -5.64 2.54 -27.34
N LEU A 479 -6.52 1.82 -28.04
CA LEU A 479 -7.40 0.82 -27.43
C LEU A 479 -6.59 -0.29 -26.76
N LEU A 480 -5.53 -0.79 -27.41
CA LEU A 480 -4.73 -1.85 -26.84
C LEU A 480 -3.91 -1.36 -25.64
N TYR A 481 -3.28 -0.18 -25.74
CA TYR A 481 -2.46 0.36 -24.66
C TYR A 481 -3.30 0.68 -23.41
N PHE A 482 -4.35 1.49 -23.54
CA PHE A 482 -5.18 1.87 -22.39
C PHE A 482 -6.16 0.79 -21.96
N GLY A 483 -6.61 -0.07 -22.88
CA GLY A 483 -7.53 -1.15 -22.55
C GLY A 483 -6.87 -2.31 -21.82
N SER A 484 -5.57 -2.57 -22.05
CA SER A 484 -4.88 -3.74 -21.49
C SER A 484 -4.86 -3.81 -19.96
N GLY A 485 -4.63 -2.68 -19.27
CA GLY A 485 -4.59 -2.60 -17.81
C GLY A 485 -5.93 -2.93 -17.16
N PRO A 486 -7.01 -2.15 -17.43
CA PRO A 486 -8.35 -2.43 -16.92
C PRO A 486 -8.87 -3.81 -17.29
N LEU A 487 -8.65 -4.28 -18.52
CA LEU A 487 -9.03 -5.62 -18.95
C LEU A 487 -8.33 -6.70 -18.10
N SER A 488 -7.04 -6.51 -17.81
CA SER A 488 -6.28 -7.43 -16.98
C SER A 488 -6.77 -7.44 -15.54
N GLY A 489 -7.03 -6.26 -14.97
CA GLY A 489 -7.63 -6.14 -13.63
C GLY A 489 -8.97 -6.85 -13.53
N MET A 490 -9.85 -6.64 -14.52
CA MET A 490 -11.17 -7.27 -14.59
C MET A 490 -11.09 -8.80 -14.73
N LEU A 491 -10.29 -9.31 -15.67
CA LEU A 491 -10.16 -10.75 -15.91
C LEU A 491 -9.52 -11.48 -14.71
N ILE A 492 -8.52 -10.88 -14.09
CA ILE A 492 -7.92 -11.45 -12.87
C ILE A 492 -8.92 -11.41 -11.72
N GLY A 493 -9.74 -10.36 -11.60
CA GLY A 493 -10.88 -10.33 -10.68
C GLY A 493 -11.89 -11.47 -10.94
N PHE A 494 -12.03 -11.93 -12.19
CA PHE A 494 -12.78 -13.14 -12.56
C PHE A 494 -11.95 -14.43 -12.43
N LYS A 495 -10.93 -14.41 -11.57
CA LYS A 495 -10.04 -15.54 -11.25
C LYS A 495 -9.27 -16.10 -12.46
N GLN A 496 -9.09 -15.32 -13.52
CA GLN A 496 -8.27 -15.71 -14.68
C GLN A 496 -6.78 -15.44 -14.41
N THR A 497 -6.20 -16.11 -13.42
CA THR A 497 -4.83 -15.87 -12.93
C THR A 497 -3.73 -16.26 -13.93
N TRP A 498 -4.01 -17.19 -14.85
CA TRP A 498 -3.13 -17.54 -15.96
C TRP A 498 -2.72 -16.32 -16.80
N LEU A 499 -3.54 -15.26 -16.79
CA LEU A 499 -3.30 -14.01 -17.49
C LEU A 499 -2.00 -13.32 -17.03
N ILE A 500 -1.58 -13.50 -15.78
CA ILE A 500 -0.34 -12.95 -15.21
C ILE A 500 0.90 -13.40 -16.01
N ASN A 501 0.83 -14.58 -16.63
CA ASN A 501 1.92 -15.13 -17.44
C ASN A 501 1.82 -14.77 -18.93
N THR A 502 0.82 -13.99 -19.33
CA THR A 502 0.61 -13.55 -20.71
C THR A 502 1.11 -12.13 -20.94
N ILE A 503 1.19 -11.70 -22.19
CA ILE A 503 1.63 -10.34 -22.54
C ILE A 503 0.68 -9.23 -22.04
N ILE A 504 -0.62 -9.53 -21.87
CA ILE A 504 -1.68 -8.51 -21.75
C ILE A 504 -1.43 -7.54 -20.57
N PRO A 505 -1.14 -8.01 -19.34
CA PRO A 505 -0.86 -7.12 -18.21
C PRO A 505 0.36 -6.21 -18.44
N TYR A 506 1.32 -6.66 -19.25
CA TYR A 506 2.58 -5.96 -19.46
C TYR A 506 2.51 -4.92 -20.58
N ILE A 507 1.50 -4.95 -21.46
CA ILE A 507 1.28 -3.93 -22.49
C ILE A 507 1.19 -2.54 -21.85
N ASN A 508 0.56 -2.43 -20.68
CA ASN A 508 0.55 -1.23 -19.86
C ASN A 508 0.84 -1.58 -18.40
N GLY A 509 2.05 -2.05 -18.14
CA GLY A 509 2.49 -2.38 -16.78
C GLY A 509 2.44 -1.19 -15.81
N SER A 510 2.56 0.03 -16.33
CA SER A 510 2.46 1.29 -15.56
C SER A 510 1.09 1.46 -14.89
N TYR A 511 0.01 0.93 -15.49
CA TYR A 511 -1.35 0.98 -14.92
C TYR A 511 -1.43 0.40 -13.51
N PHE A 512 -0.74 -0.71 -13.27
CA PHE A 512 -0.78 -1.40 -11.97
C PHE A 512 0.03 -0.72 -10.88
N LYS A 513 1.04 0.09 -11.25
CA LYS A 513 1.76 0.94 -10.30
C LYS A 513 0.89 2.10 -9.79
N PHE A 514 -0.03 2.60 -10.62
CA PHE A 514 -1.00 3.62 -10.23
C PHE A 514 -2.28 3.05 -9.60
N THR A 515 -2.41 1.73 -9.50
CA THR A 515 -3.58 1.06 -8.92
C THR A 515 -3.13 0.12 -7.79
N PRO A 516 -2.73 0.66 -6.62
CA PRO A 516 -2.08 -0.11 -5.55
C PRO A 516 -2.89 -1.32 -5.09
N TYR A 517 -4.22 -1.16 -4.98
CA TYR A 517 -5.15 -2.22 -4.61
C TYR A 517 -4.97 -3.50 -5.44
N PHE A 518 -4.74 -3.37 -6.75
CA PHE A 518 -4.53 -4.54 -7.60
C PHE A 518 -3.21 -5.25 -7.29
N SER A 519 -2.15 -4.48 -7.03
CA SER A 519 -0.85 -5.04 -6.64
C SER A 519 -0.93 -5.72 -5.27
N ASP A 520 -1.69 -5.16 -4.34
CA ASP A 520 -1.90 -5.72 -3.00
C ASP A 520 -2.75 -6.99 -3.07
N LEU A 521 -3.78 -7.02 -3.91
CA LEU A 521 -4.57 -8.22 -4.19
C LEU A 521 -3.72 -9.36 -4.75
N LEU A 522 -2.81 -9.08 -5.68
CA LEU A 522 -1.88 -10.10 -6.19
C LEU A 522 -0.93 -10.58 -5.10
N LYS A 523 -0.31 -9.65 -4.34
CA LYS A 523 0.63 -9.97 -3.27
C LYS A 523 -0.01 -10.79 -2.16
N SER A 524 -1.21 -10.42 -1.71
CA SER A 524 -1.96 -11.16 -0.69
C SER A 524 -2.29 -12.58 -1.15
N ASN A 525 -2.49 -12.77 -2.45
CA ASN A 525 -2.64 -14.06 -3.11
C ASN A 525 -1.31 -14.66 -3.57
N GLY A 526 -0.16 -14.23 -3.04
CA GLY A 526 1.18 -14.78 -3.32
C GLY A 526 1.60 -14.77 -4.79
N MET A 527 0.91 -13.96 -5.59
CA MET A 527 1.16 -13.74 -7.00
C MET A 527 1.90 -12.41 -7.20
N GLU A 528 2.65 -12.31 -8.28
CA GLU A 528 3.26 -11.04 -8.70
C GLU A 528 3.36 -10.98 -10.22
N LEU A 529 3.36 -9.76 -10.75
CA LEU A 529 3.69 -9.55 -12.16
C LEU A 529 5.19 -9.71 -12.35
N ASN A 530 5.59 -10.66 -13.19
CA ASN A 530 6.99 -10.82 -13.57
C ASN A 530 7.32 -9.88 -14.73
N TYR A 531 7.66 -8.63 -14.40
CA TYR A 531 7.93 -7.60 -15.39
C TYR A 531 9.10 -7.96 -16.34
N ILE A 532 10.08 -8.75 -15.90
CA ILE A 532 11.17 -9.24 -16.76
C ILE A 532 10.63 -10.21 -17.83
N LEU A 533 9.79 -11.16 -17.44
CA LEU A 533 9.12 -12.07 -18.37
C LEU A 533 8.24 -11.28 -19.36
N GLY A 534 7.45 -10.33 -18.85
CA GLY A 534 6.62 -9.46 -19.66
C GLY A 534 7.41 -8.67 -20.71
N ALA A 535 8.52 -8.03 -20.31
CA ALA A 535 9.41 -7.33 -21.22
C ALA A 535 9.97 -8.25 -22.32
N LYS A 536 10.37 -9.48 -21.98
CA LYS A 536 10.82 -10.48 -22.98
C LYS A 536 9.72 -10.79 -24.00
N GLN A 537 8.49 -11.03 -23.53
CA GLN A 537 7.34 -11.30 -24.41
C GLN A 537 7.05 -10.13 -25.35
N LEU A 538 7.05 -8.90 -24.83
CA LEU A 538 6.83 -7.67 -25.59
C LEU A 538 7.88 -7.51 -26.69
N VAL A 539 9.16 -7.73 -26.38
CA VAL A 539 10.26 -7.63 -27.35
C VAL A 539 10.16 -8.69 -28.44
N VAL A 540 9.87 -9.95 -28.08
CA VAL A 540 9.73 -11.05 -29.06
C VAL A 540 8.58 -10.77 -30.03
N ILE A 541 7.41 -10.38 -29.52
CA ILE A 541 6.24 -10.10 -30.37
C ILE A 541 6.47 -8.85 -31.23
N SER A 542 7.16 -7.83 -30.70
CA SER A 542 7.62 -6.67 -31.48
C SER A 542 8.46 -7.10 -32.68
N ALA A 543 9.44 -7.98 -32.47
CA ALA A 543 10.31 -8.48 -33.53
C ALA A 543 9.50 -9.21 -34.62
N ILE A 544 8.54 -10.06 -34.23
CA ILE A 544 7.66 -10.76 -35.16
C ILE A 544 6.82 -9.77 -35.99
N MET A 545 6.17 -8.78 -35.35
CA MET A 545 5.38 -7.76 -36.05
C MET A 545 6.23 -6.98 -37.05
N LEU A 546 7.45 -6.59 -36.66
CA LEU A 546 8.37 -5.90 -37.56
C LEU A 546 8.78 -6.78 -38.73
N ILE A 547 9.15 -8.04 -38.52
CA ILE A 547 9.50 -8.98 -39.61
C ILE A 547 8.35 -9.06 -40.62
N ILE A 548 7.11 -9.27 -40.16
CA ILE A 548 5.92 -9.31 -41.03
C ILE A 548 5.77 -8.00 -41.83
N THR A 549 5.95 -6.86 -41.15
CA THR A 549 5.84 -5.53 -41.75
C THR A 549 6.88 -5.33 -42.86
N PHE A 550 8.16 -5.63 -42.60
CA PHE A 550 9.25 -5.47 -43.56
C PHE A 550 9.13 -6.42 -44.76
N VAL A 551 8.78 -7.69 -44.52
CA VAL A 551 8.59 -8.68 -45.59
C VAL A 551 7.43 -8.25 -46.50
N THR A 552 6.32 -7.83 -45.91
CA THR A 552 5.14 -7.41 -46.68
C THR A 552 5.42 -6.14 -47.49
N PHE A 553 6.07 -5.14 -46.89
CA PHE A 553 6.43 -3.89 -47.58
C PHE A 553 7.40 -4.12 -48.75
N LYS A 554 8.31 -5.10 -48.64
CA LYS A 554 9.24 -5.45 -49.72
C LYS A 554 8.53 -6.11 -50.91
N LYS A 555 7.59 -7.02 -50.65
CA LYS A 555 6.91 -7.83 -51.68
C LYS A 555 5.75 -7.13 -52.36
N LYS A 556 5.13 -6.13 -51.72
CA LYS A 556 3.88 -5.52 -52.23
C LYS A 556 4.18 -4.46 -53.29
N ASP A 557 3.56 -4.61 -54.45
CA ASP A 557 3.58 -3.58 -55.50
C ASP A 557 2.74 -2.37 -55.08
N ILE A 558 3.25 -1.18 -55.38
CA ILE A 558 2.51 0.05 -55.22
C ILE A 558 1.82 0.32 -56.56
N LYS A 559 0.58 -0.17 -56.69
CA LYS A 559 -0.28 0.06 -57.86
C LYS A 559 -0.87 1.48 -57.84
N ASN A 560 -1.24 1.95 -59.04
CA ASN A 560 -1.77 3.28 -59.35
C ASN A 560 -2.98 3.69 -58.53
#